data_AF-A0A316DSL4-F1
#
_entry.id   AF-A0A316DSL4-F1
#
_cell.length_a   1.000
_cell.length_b   1.000
_cell.length_c   1.000
_cell.angle_alpha   90.00
_cell.angle_beta   90.00
_cell.angle_gamma   90.00
#
_symmetry.space_group_name_H-M   'P 1'
#
loop_
_entity.id
_entity.type
_entity.pdbx_description
1 polymer ?
#
loop_
_entity_poly.entity_id
_entity_poly.type
_entity_poly.pdbx_seq_one_letter_code
_entity_poly.pdbx_strand_id
1 'polypeptide(L)'
;MLKCDLVSSPLGKEVLRLQNLEQKVSEQEKEIEQLKQQVEELTWFFRRLTVSKLSDPKYPYWNWLLERNVSEEKMTLSEIIMLIFKTRYEQREIPARFRKERYEVYSDRLFSDQVPSLQEVQETIASVLDINNDLVNELLASMKDQGIMVDLCSQLLSQAPPSTE
;
A
#
# COMPACT_ATOMS: atom_id res chain seq x y z
N MET A 1 -39.34 48.44 -29.48
CA MET A 1 -38.09 48.51 -28.69
C MET A 1 -38.39 47.99 -27.29
N LEU A 2 -38.15 46.70 -27.02
CA LEU A 2 -38.19 46.11 -25.67
C LEU A 2 -37.08 45.05 -25.62
N LYS A 3 -35.85 45.51 -25.41
CA LYS A 3 -34.66 44.68 -25.13
C LYS A 3 -34.01 45.24 -23.86
N CYS A 4 -34.59 44.92 -22.71
CA CYS A 4 -34.16 45.17 -21.33
C CYS A 4 -35.29 44.51 -20.50
N ASP A 5 -35.14 43.54 -19.60
CA ASP A 5 -34.10 43.30 -18.60
C ASP A 5 -34.25 41.87 -18.02
N LEU A 6 -34.18 40.82 -18.85
CA LEU A 6 -34.27 39.45 -18.34
C LEU A 6 -33.06 39.04 -17.49
N VAL A 7 -31.94 39.76 -17.59
CA VAL A 7 -30.71 39.53 -16.81
C VAL A 7 -30.75 40.18 -15.43
N SER A 8 -31.68 41.12 -15.19
CA SER A 8 -31.78 41.88 -13.93
C SER A 8 -32.66 41.21 -12.88
N SER A 9 -33.48 40.23 -13.28
CA SER A 9 -34.34 39.50 -12.35
C SER A 9 -33.55 38.49 -11.51
N PRO A 10 -33.93 38.26 -10.24
CA PRO A 10 -33.31 37.23 -9.39
C PRO A 10 -33.31 35.84 -10.07
N LEU A 11 -34.37 35.53 -10.82
CA LEU A 11 -34.49 34.28 -11.57
C LEU A 11 -33.48 34.18 -12.73
N GLY A 12 -33.27 35.27 -13.47
CA GLY A 12 -32.32 35.31 -14.58
C GLY A 12 -30.86 35.14 -14.14
N LYS A 13 -30.52 35.70 -12.97
CA LYS A 13 -29.21 35.50 -12.33
C LYS A 13 -29.01 34.04 -11.89
N GLU A 14 -30.04 33.40 -11.35
CA GLU A 14 -29.96 32.01 -10.91
C GLU A 14 -29.85 31.03 -12.10
N VAL A 15 -30.59 31.27 -13.19
CA VAL A 15 -30.45 30.47 -14.42
C VAL A 15 -29.05 30.59 -15.02
N LEU A 16 -28.49 31.81 -15.10
CA LEU A 16 -27.13 32.01 -15.58
C LEU A 16 -26.09 31.32 -14.67
N ARG A 17 -26.31 31.34 -13.35
CA ARG A 17 -25.48 30.64 -12.39
C ARG A 17 -25.52 29.13 -12.59
N LEU A 18 -26.70 28.54 -12.81
CA LEU A 18 -26.85 27.11 -13.06
C LEU A 18 -26.17 26.70 -14.35
N GLN A 19 -26.32 27.46 -15.43
CA GLN A 19 -25.62 27.20 -16.70
C GLN A 19 -24.09 27.24 -16.54
N ASN A 20 -23.58 28.22 -15.78
CA ASN A 20 -22.15 28.30 -15.48
C ASN A 20 -21.65 27.13 -14.62
N LEU A 21 -22.50 26.60 -13.71
CA LEU A 21 -22.17 25.43 -12.91
C LEU A 21 -22.18 24.16 -13.75
N GLU A 22 -23.19 23.97 -14.60
CA GLU A 22 -23.27 22.84 -15.53
C GLU A 22 -22.05 22.80 -16.46
N GLN A 23 -21.64 23.96 -16.99
CA GLN A 23 -20.44 24.04 -17.81
C GLN A 23 -19.18 23.66 -17.02
N LYS A 24 -19.01 24.17 -15.79
CA LYS A 24 -17.85 23.82 -14.94
C LYS A 24 -17.82 22.33 -14.60
N VAL A 25 -18.96 21.73 -14.30
CA VAL A 25 -19.05 20.29 -14.03
C VAL A 25 -18.62 19.50 -15.27
N SER A 26 -19.12 19.88 -16.46
CA SER A 26 -18.74 19.21 -17.71
C SER A 26 -17.25 19.35 -18.03
N GLU A 27 -16.64 20.49 -17.74
CA GLU A 27 -15.19 20.71 -17.89
C GLU A 27 -14.39 19.84 -16.91
N GLN A 28 -14.80 19.78 -15.64
CA GLN A 28 -14.16 18.94 -14.62
C GLN A 28 -14.29 17.45 -14.92
N GLU A 29 -15.44 16.99 -15.42
CA GLU A 29 -15.63 15.59 -15.82
C GLU A 29 -14.68 15.18 -16.95
N LYS A 30 -14.47 16.06 -17.93
CA LYS A 30 -13.51 15.83 -19.02
C LYS A 30 -12.08 15.79 -18.51
N GLU A 31 -11.71 16.68 -17.61
CA GLU A 31 -10.38 16.70 -16.99
C GLU A 31 -10.13 15.42 -16.17
N ILE A 32 -11.11 14.99 -15.38
CA ILE A 32 -11.05 13.74 -14.62
C ILE A 32 -10.83 12.55 -15.56
N GLU A 33 -11.55 12.49 -16.67
CA GLU A 33 -11.41 11.40 -17.63
C GLU A 33 -10.02 11.39 -18.30
N GLN A 34 -9.49 12.56 -18.66
CA GLN A 34 -8.13 12.68 -19.20
C GLN A 34 -7.07 12.25 -18.18
N LEU A 35 -7.21 12.68 -16.92
CA LEU A 35 -6.28 12.30 -15.87
C LEU A 35 -6.31 10.79 -15.58
N LYS A 36 -7.50 10.15 -15.61
CA LYS A 36 -7.61 8.70 -15.48
C LYS A 36 -6.86 7.97 -16.58
N GLN A 37 -7.04 8.39 -17.84
CA GLN A 37 -6.33 7.80 -18.98
C GLN A 37 -4.82 7.95 -18.84
N GLN A 38 -4.33 9.13 -18.45
CA GLN A 38 -2.90 9.35 -18.22
C GLN A 38 -2.34 8.47 -17.10
N VAL A 39 -3.08 8.31 -16.00
CA VAL A 39 -2.67 7.42 -14.89
C VAL A 39 -2.61 5.96 -15.34
N GLU A 40 -3.57 5.50 -16.14
CA GLU A 40 -3.58 4.14 -16.69
C GLU A 40 -2.38 3.91 -17.63
N GLU A 41 -2.10 4.84 -18.52
CA GLU A 41 -0.94 4.78 -19.42
C GLU A 41 0.39 4.74 -18.64
N LEU A 42 0.56 5.64 -17.67
CA LEU A 42 1.75 5.68 -16.82
C LEU A 42 1.92 4.39 -16.02
N THR A 43 0.82 3.85 -15.47
CA THR A 43 0.83 2.58 -14.74
C THR A 43 1.26 1.43 -15.66
N TRP A 44 0.77 1.41 -16.90
CA TRP A 44 1.14 0.41 -17.89
C TRP A 44 2.64 0.51 -18.26
N PHE A 45 3.14 1.71 -18.56
CA PHE A 45 4.56 1.92 -18.86
C PHE A 45 5.45 1.50 -17.69
N PHE A 46 5.08 1.89 -16.46
CA PHE A 46 5.82 1.54 -15.26
C PHE A 46 5.88 0.03 -15.05
N ARG A 47 4.76 -0.68 -15.18
CA ARG A 47 4.73 -2.15 -15.08
C ARG A 47 5.62 -2.81 -16.12
N ARG A 48 5.57 -2.32 -17.37
CA ARG A 48 6.41 -2.84 -18.44
C ARG A 48 7.89 -2.63 -18.15
N LEU A 49 8.27 -1.46 -17.65
CA LEU A 49 9.65 -1.17 -17.24
C LEU A 49 10.09 -2.05 -16.07
N THR A 50 9.23 -2.25 -15.06
CA THR A 50 9.54 -3.09 -13.89
C THR A 50 9.78 -4.55 -14.27
N VAL A 51 9.04 -5.10 -15.23
CA VAL A 51 9.25 -6.47 -15.73
C VAL A 51 10.43 -6.56 -16.71
N SER A 52 10.71 -5.50 -17.46
CA SER A 52 11.75 -5.51 -18.50
C SER A 52 13.15 -5.16 -17.99
N LYS A 53 13.26 -4.53 -16.81
CA LYS A 53 14.55 -4.21 -16.20
C LYS A 53 15.15 -5.46 -15.54
N LEU A 54 16.47 -5.57 -15.57
CA LEU A 54 17.15 -6.51 -14.69
C LEU A 54 16.99 -6.03 -13.25
N SER A 55 16.49 -6.90 -12.38
CA SER A 55 16.39 -6.64 -10.94
C SER A 55 17.81 -6.46 -10.38
N ASP A 56 18.06 -5.32 -9.73
CA ASP A 56 19.35 -5.04 -9.09
C ASP A 56 19.51 -5.99 -7.89
N PRO A 57 20.51 -6.90 -7.91
CA PRO A 57 20.70 -7.87 -6.82
C PRO A 57 21.03 -7.22 -5.48
N LYS A 58 21.38 -5.93 -5.46
CA LYS A 58 21.60 -5.16 -4.24
C LYS A 58 20.30 -4.79 -3.51
N TYR A 59 19.17 -4.80 -4.21
CA TYR A 59 17.88 -4.33 -3.69
C TYR A 59 16.73 -5.36 -3.85
N PRO A 60 16.90 -6.61 -3.38
CA PRO A 60 15.91 -7.67 -3.62
C PRO A 60 14.55 -7.39 -2.97
N TYR A 61 14.50 -6.79 -1.77
CA TYR A 61 13.23 -6.41 -1.12
C TYR A 61 12.48 -5.34 -1.92
N TRP A 62 13.17 -4.29 -2.38
CA TRP A 62 12.54 -3.25 -3.19
C TRP A 62 12.07 -3.79 -4.53
N ASN A 63 12.85 -4.68 -5.16
CA ASN A 63 12.42 -5.32 -6.40
C ASN A 63 11.17 -6.18 -6.17
N TRP A 64 11.13 -6.96 -5.09
CA TRP A 64 9.97 -7.78 -4.74
C TRP A 64 8.69 -6.95 -4.60
N LEU A 65 8.75 -5.80 -3.92
CA LEU A 65 7.62 -4.88 -3.75
C LEU A 65 7.14 -4.30 -5.09
N LEU A 66 8.08 -3.90 -5.94
CA LEU A 66 7.78 -3.32 -7.25
C LEU A 66 7.14 -4.34 -8.19
N GLU A 67 7.68 -5.55 -8.26
CA GLU A 67 7.17 -6.64 -9.09
C GLU A 67 5.73 -7.02 -8.71
N ARG A 68 5.39 -6.92 -7.42
CA ARG A 68 4.05 -7.26 -6.89
C ARG A 68 3.12 -6.05 -6.78
N ASN A 69 3.56 -4.87 -7.24
CA ASN A 69 2.76 -3.64 -7.25
C ASN A 69 2.16 -3.32 -5.86
N VAL A 70 2.96 -3.50 -4.80
CA VAL A 70 2.54 -3.20 -3.43
C VAL A 70 2.38 -1.68 -3.28
N SER A 71 1.23 -1.24 -2.77
CA SER A 71 1.00 0.20 -2.53
C SER A 71 1.85 0.70 -1.38
N GLU A 72 2.19 2.00 -1.39
CA GLU A 72 2.94 2.65 -0.31
C GLU A 72 2.25 2.48 1.05
N GLU A 73 0.92 2.51 1.08
CA GLU A 73 0.13 2.28 2.28
C GLU A 73 0.33 0.87 2.85
N LYS A 74 0.23 -0.16 2.00
CA LYS A 74 0.42 -1.56 2.38
C LYS A 74 1.86 -1.85 2.80
N MET A 75 2.83 -1.26 2.09
CA MET A 75 4.25 -1.34 2.41
C MET A 75 4.54 -0.72 3.79
N THR A 76 4.07 0.50 4.03
CA THR A 76 4.26 1.19 5.32
C THR A 76 3.62 0.39 6.46
N LEU A 77 2.44 -0.18 6.22
CA LEU A 77 1.75 -1.00 7.21
C LEU A 77 2.53 -2.29 7.52
N SER A 78 3.03 -2.99 6.49
CA SER A 78 3.82 -4.21 6.68
C SER A 78 5.16 -3.95 7.36
N GLU A 79 5.84 -2.84 7.05
CA GLU A 79 7.08 -2.43 7.72
C GLU A 79 6.87 -2.16 9.22
N ILE A 80 5.77 -1.49 9.58
CA ILE A 80 5.42 -1.24 10.98
C ILE A 80 5.14 -2.57 11.71
N ILE A 81 4.41 -3.48 11.09
CA ILE A 81 4.12 -4.80 11.64
C ILE A 81 5.41 -5.61 11.83
N MET A 82 6.29 -5.61 10.83
CA MET A 82 7.61 -6.26 10.92
C MET A 82 8.47 -5.64 12.03
N LEU A 83 8.39 -4.33 12.26
CA LEU A 83 9.07 -3.67 13.36
C LEU A 83 8.51 -4.10 14.73
N ILE A 84 7.19 -4.32 14.84
CA ILE A 84 6.57 -4.86 16.05
C ILE A 84 7.04 -6.29 16.29
N PHE A 85 7.04 -7.15 15.26
CA PHE A 85 7.57 -8.51 15.36
C PHE A 85 9.05 -8.53 15.74
N LYS A 86 9.86 -7.62 15.20
CA LYS A 86 11.25 -7.45 15.59
C LYS A 86 11.38 -7.07 17.07
N THR A 87 10.54 -6.15 17.54
CA THR A 87 10.54 -5.71 18.95
C THR A 87 10.19 -6.88 19.88
N ARG A 88 9.21 -7.72 19.49
CA ARG A 88 8.85 -8.95 20.21
C ARG A 88 9.97 -10.00 20.18
N TYR A 89 10.61 -10.19 19.04
CA TYR A 89 11.75 -11.08 18.89
C TYR A 89 12.92 -10.66 19.80
N GLU A 90 13.19 -9.36 19.90
CA GLU A 90 14.18 -8.79 20.81
C GLU A 90 13.72 -8.76 22.29
N GLN A 91 12.49 -9.21 22.58
CA GLN A 91 11.85 -9.18 23.90
C GLN A 91 11.85 -7.77 24.53
N ARG A 92 11.66 -6.76 23.70
CA ARG A 92 11.57 -5.36 24.11
C ARG A 92 10.12 -4.93 24.25
N GLU A 93 9.89 -3.91 25.06
CA GLU A 93 8.57 -3.29 25.17
C GLU A 93 8.19 -2.62 23.86
N ILE A 94 6.98 -2.92 23.37
CA ILE A 94 6.44 -2.33 22.15
C ILE A 94 6.04 -0.88 22.44
N PRO A 95 6.62 0.12 21.74
CA PRO A 95 6.28 1.53 21.95
C PRO A 95 4.78 1.80 21.81
N ALA A 96 4.20 2.55 22.75
CA ALA A 96 2.77 2.88 22.77
C ALA A 96 2.25 3.51 21.47
N ARG A 97 3.11 4.21 20.71
CA ARG A 97 2.78 4.77 19.38
C ARG A 97 2.32 3.74 18.34
N PHE A 98 2.63 2.45 18.55
CA PHE A 98 2.21 1.36 17.69
C PHE A 98 0.85 0.78 18.10
N ARG A 99 0.33 1.11 19.28
CA ARG A 99 -1.01 0.71 19.73
C ARG A 99 -2.08 1.72 19.29
N LYS A 100 -2.19 1.93 17.97
CA LYS A 100 -3.24 2.78 17.37
C LYS A 100 -4.39 1.92 16.85
N GLU A 101 -5.60 2.50 16.78
CA GLU A 101 -6.82 1.89 16.25
C GLU A 101 -6.63 1.17 14.90
N ARG A 102 -5.78 1.73 14.03
CA ARG A 102 -5.48 1.14 12.71
C ARG A 102 -4.85 -0.26 12.77
N TYR A 103 -4.25 -0.63 13.89
CA TYR A 103 -3.63 -1.95 14.10
C TYR A 103 -4.49 -2.87 14.98
N GLU A 104 -5.67 -2.40 15.44
CA GLU A 104 -6.54 -3.17 16.34
C GLU A 104 -7.10 -4.43 15.69
N VAL A 105 -7.27 -4.42 14.36
CA VAL A 105 -7.67 -5.59 13.57
C VAL A 105 -6.68 -6.77 13.75
N TYR A 106 -5.43 -6.47 14.12
CA TYR A 106 -4.37 -7.46 14.32
C TYR A 106 -3.97 -7.63 15.81
N SER A 107 -4.65 -6.93 16.74
CA SER A 107 -4.13 -6.60 18.07
C SER A 107 -3.81 -7.78 18.98
N ASP A 108 -4.70 -8.76 19.10
CA ASP A 108 -4.53 -9.85 20.09
C ASP A 108 -3.29 -10.71 19.81
N ARG A 109 -2.91 -10.85 18.54
CA ARG A 109 -1.71 -11.61 18.14
C ARG A 109 -0.50 -10.70 18.05
N LEU A 110 -0.65 -9.54 17.40
CA LEU A 110 0.45 -8.65 17.10
C LEU A 110 1.17 -8.11 18.36
N PHE A 111 0.45 -7.88 19.45
CA PHE A 111 1.00 -7.35 20.72
C PHE A 111 1.24 -8.41 21.80
N SER A 112 1.35 -9.69 21.43
CA SER A 112 1.73 -10.76 22.35
C SER A 112 3.17 -10.62 22.87
N ASP A 113 3.42 -11.05 24.11
CA ASP A 113 4.76 -11.09 24.71
C ASP A 113 5.64 -12.25 24.17
N GLN A 114 5.03 -13.16 23.40
CA GLN A 114 5.74 -14.31 22.83
C GLN A 114 6.54 -13.92 21.59
N VAL A 115 7.66 -14.63 21.36
CA VAL A 115 8.43 -14.54 20.12
C VAL A 115 7.52 -14.90 18.93
N PRO A 116 7.53 -14.11 17.84
CA PRO A 116 6.64 -14.37 16.70
C PRO A 116 6.96 -15.71 16.04
N SER A 117 5.92 -16.48 15.73
CA SER A 117 6.05 -17.70 14.94
C SER A 117 6.01 -17.38 13.44
N LEU A 118 6.59 -18.24 12.61
CA LEU A 118 6.51 -18.08 11.15
C LEU A 118 5.06 -18.05 10.67
N GLN A 119 4.21 -18.91 11.23
CA GLN A 119 2.79 -18.94 10.89
C GLN A 119 2.09 -17.62 11.23
N GLU A 120 2.36 -17.05 12.41
CA GLU A 120 1.78 -15.77 12.82
C GLU A 120 2.18 -14.64 11.86
N VAL A 121 3.47 -14.58 11.50
CA VAL A 121 3.99 -13.58 10.56
C VAL A 121 3.38 -13.77 9.17
N GLN A 122 3.30 -15.01 8.69
CA GLN A 122 2.67 -15.35 7.41
C GLN A 122 1.23 -14.88 7.37
N GLU A 123 0.39 -15.28 8.34
CA GLU A 123 -1.02 -14.91 8.38
C GLU A 123 -1.22 -13.39 8.44
N THR A 124 -0.42 -12.69 9.26
CA THR A 124 -0.54 -11.24 9.44
C THR A 124 -0.11 -10.48 8.19
N ILE A 125 1.06 -10.80 7.65
CA ILE A 125 1.61 -10.10 6.48
C ILE A 125 0.82 -10.45 5.20
N ALA A 126 0.39 -11.71 5.06
CA ALA A 126 -0.50 -12.14 3.98
C ALA A 126 -1.79 -11.32 3.96
N SER A 127 -2.42 -11.13 5.13
CA SER A 127 -3.63 -10.32 5.27
C SER A 127 -3.40 -8.85 4.91
N VAL A 128 -2.28 -8.26 5.34
CA VAL A 128 -1.95 -6.85 5.09
C VAL A 128 -1.68 -6.59 3.61
N LEU A 129 -0.90 -7.48 2.98
CA LEU A 129 -0.47 -7.30 1.60
C LEU A 129 -1.48 -7.84 0.60
N ASP A 130 -2.45 -8.66 1.03
CA ASP A 130 -3.40 -9.40 0.19
C ASP A 130 -2.67 -10.38 -0.73
N ILE A 131 -1.85 -11.25 -0.12
CA ILE A 131 -0.98 -12.23 -0.79
C ILE A 131 -1.06 -13.60 -0.11
N ASN A 132 -0.51 -14.62 -0.75
CA ASN A 132 -0.39 -15.97 -0.17
C ASN A 132 0.78 -16.08 0.82
N ASN A 133 0.69 -17.04 1.76
CA ASN A 133 1.75 -17.31 2.75
C ASN A 133 3.10 -17.64 2.11
N ASP A 134 3.12 -18.33 0.96
CA ASP A 134 4.37 -18.66 0.26
C ASP A 134 5.11 -17.40 -0.20
N LEU A 135 4.37 -16.38 -0.64
CA LEU A 135 4.93 -15.09 -1.03
C LEU A 135 5.49 -14.32 0.17
N VAL A 136 5.02 -14.60 1.39
CA VAL A 136 5.62 -14.04 2.61
C VAL A 136 7.01 -14.63 2.84
N ASN A 137 7.26 -15.91 2.52
CA ASN A 137 8.60 -16.49 2.64
C ASN A 137 9.57 -15.83 1.65
N GLU A 138 9.14 -15.61 0.41
CA GLU A 138 9.92 -14.86 -0.58
C GLU A 138 10.22 -13.43 -0.10
N LEU A 139 9.23 -12.76 0.50
CA LEU A 139 9.41 -11.45 1.11
C LEU A 139 10.46 -11.49 2.21
N LEU A 140 10.36 -12.42 3.17
CA LEU A 140 11.31 -12.57 4.26
C LEU A 140 12.74 -12.87 3.76
N ALA A 141 12.86 -13.71 2.72
CA ALA A 141 14.14 -13.97 2.06
C ALA A 141 14.69 -12.68 1.41
N SER A 142 13.87 -11.94 0.67
CA SER A 142 14.27 -10.68 0.04
C SER A 142 14.69 -9.61 1.06
N MET A 143 14.02 -9.54 2.22
CA MET A 143 14.39 -8.65 3.33
C MET A 143 15.75 -9.04 3.90
N LYS A 144 15.94 -10.33 4.20
CA LYS A 144 17.20 -10.87 4.70
C LYS A 144 18.36 -10.59 3.74
N ASP A 145 18.18 -10.87 2.45
CA ASP A 145 19.23 -10.71 1.44
C ASP A 145 19.61 -9.24 1.23
N GLN A 146 18.66 -8.32 1.44
CA GLN A 146 18.93 -6.87 1.43
C GLN A 146 19.52 -6.34 2.75
N GLY A 147 19.64 -7.17 3.79
CA GLY A 147 20.14 -6.74 5.10
C GLY A 147 19.08 -6.10 6.01
N ILE A 148 17.79 -6.28 5.71
CA ILE A 148 16.67 -5.75 6.51
C ILE A 148 16.24 -6.80 7.54
N MET A 149 16.34 -6.44 8.83
CA MET A 149 15.89 -7.28 9.96
C MET A 149 16.43 -8.73 9.88
N VAL A 150 17.71 -8.87 9.55
CA VAL A 150 18.36 -10.15 9.20
C VAL A 150 18.13 -11.23 10.25
N ASP A 151 18.26 -10.90 11.53
CA ASP A 151 18.14 -11.87 12.63
C ASP A 151 16.72 -12.43 12.74
N LEU A 152 15.71 -11.55 12.68
CA LEU A 152 14.29 -11.95 12.68
C LEU A 152 13.98 -12.81 11.45
N CYS A 153 14.34 -12.34 10.26
CA CYS A 153 14.05 -13.06 9.01
C CYS A 153 14.73 -14.44 8.99
N SER A 154 15.99 -14.52 9.46
CA SER A 154 16.71 -15.78 9.55
C SER A 154 16.06 -16.75 10.54
N GLN A 155 15.60 -16.26 11.69
CA GLN A 155 14.91 -17.08 12.68
C GLN A 155 13.57 -17.58 12.15
N LEU A 156 12.78 -16.73 11.50
CA LEU A 156 11.49 -17.12 10.93
C LEU A 156 11.66 -18.15 9.81
N LEU A 157 12.58 -17.91 8.87
CA LEU A 157 12.85 -18.82 7.75
C LEU A 157 13.40 -20.18 8.23
N SER A 158 14.07 -20.23 9.39
CA SER A 158 14.55 -21.50 9.97
C SER A 158 13.42 -22.40 10.49
N GLN A 159 12.23 -21.85 10.70
CA GLN A 159 11.03 -22.60 11.11
C GLN A 159 10.31 -23.22 9.90
N ALA A 160 10.64 -22.81 8.68
CA ALA A 160 10.01 -23.34 7.47
C ALA A 160 10.35 -24.83 7.32
N PRO A 161 9.41 -25.67 6.87
CA PRO A 161 9.72 -27.05 6.56
C PRO A 161 10.83 -27.08 5.48
N PRO A 162 11.78 -28.03 5.54
CA PRO A 162 12.79 -28.16 4.51
C PRO A 162 12.08 -28.35 3.17
N SER A 163 12.42 -27.50 2.20
CA SER A 163 11.94 -27.61 0.84
C SER A 163 12.33 -29.00 0.32
N THR A 164 11.38 -29.91 0.20
CA THR A 164 11.58 -31.15 -0.57
C THR A 164 11.62 -30.74 -2.04
N GLU A 165 12.85 -30.58 -2.55
CA GLU A 165 13.14 -30.58 -3.98
C GLU A 165 12.76 -31.92 -4.64
#